data_AF-A0A167EML8-F1
#
_entry.id   AF-A0A167EML8-F1
#
_cell.length_a   1.000
_cell.length_b   1.000
_cell.length_c   1.000
_cell.angle_alpha   90.00
_cell.angle_beta   90.00
_cell.angle_gamma   90.00
#
_symmetry.space_group_name_H-M   'P 1'
#
loop_
_entity.id
_entity.type
_entity.pdbx_description
1 polymer ?
#
loop_
_entity_poly.entity_id
_entity_poly.type
_entity_poly.pdbx_seq_one_letter_code
_entity_poly.pdbx_strand_id
1 'polypeptide(L)'
;MGNSSSKPAEQVKVFLPSTPTELSPSLLGKLESSLESDYTRAQYTEKHIQDRVSEELKKIQKESEAEFKSLASKVSEISEEKLGDIDSAKLHAKLDELKSALEARQKRGKFDKEITAARDALATCFKENKGKPLKCQEVFEEFHRKVEALSS
;
A
#
# COMPACT_ATOMS: atom_id res chain seq x y z
N MET A 1 -66.91 67.17 3.12
CA MET A 1 -65.72 67.71 2.43
C MET A 1 -64.52 67.25 3.24
N GLY A 2 -63.67 66.29 2.86
CA GLY A 2 -63.14 65.94 1.56
C GLY A 2 -61.64 66.26 1.57
N ASN A 3 -60.79 65.30 1.94
CA ASN A 3 -59.41 65.11 1.44
C ASN A 3 -58.68 64.00 2.22
N SER A 4 -58.55 62.82 1.62
CA SER A 4 -57.46 61.91 1.96
C SER A 4 -56.65 61.65 0.69
N SER A 5 -55.34 61.86 0.84
CA SER A 5 -54.30 61.77 -0.18
C SER A 5 -54.18 60.35 -0.75
N SER A 6 -54.14 60.26 -2.09
CA SER A 6 -53.87 59.03 -2.84
C SER A 6 -52.37 58.79 -2.91
N LYS A 7 -51.82 57.90 -2.07
CA LYS A 7 -50.52 57.25 -2.35
C LYS A 7 -50.79 56.00 -3.19
N PRO A 8 -50.04 55.75 -4.28
CA PRO A 8 -50.15 54.48 -4.99
C PRO A 8 -49.71 53.37 -4.04
N ALA A 9 -50.61 52.44 -3.75
CA ALA A 9 -50.29 51.22 -3.05
C ALA A 9 -49.27 50.46 -3.91
N GLU A 10 -48.02 50.41 -3.46
CA GLU A 10 -47.04 49.44 -3.96
C GLU A 10 -47.66 48.06 -3.79
N GLN A 11 -47.99 47.43 -4.91
CA GLN A 11 -48.57 46.11 -4.96
C GLN A 11 -47.50 45.14 -4.46
N VAL A 12 -47.60 44.71 -3.20
CA VAL A 12 -46.79 43.62 -2.66
C VAL A 12 -47.08 42.40 -3.54
N LYS A 13 -46.18 42.06 -4.46
CA LYS A 13 -46.30 40.86 -5.28
C LYS A 13 -46.08 39.65 -4.39
N VAL A 14 -47.17 39.06 -3.92
CA VAL A 14 -47.16 37.76 -3.26
C VAL A 14 -47.01 36.70 -4.35
N PHE A 15 -45.81 36.14 -4.48
CA PHE A 15 -45.55 35.02 -5.38
C PHE A 15 -45.99 33.73 -4.69
N LEU A 16 -47.15 33.21 -5.09
CA LEU A 16 -47.57 31.86 -4.74
C LEU A 16 -46.80 30.87 -5.65
N PRO A 17 -46.16 29.83 -5.10
CA PRO A 17 -45.53 28.81 -5.92
C PRO A 17 -46.59 28.14 -6.81
N SER A 18 -46.27 27.89 -8.09
CA SER A 18 -47.23 27.27 -9.02
C SER A 18 -47.50 25.78 -8.76
N THR A 19 -46.95 25.23 -7.67
CA THR A 19 -47.17 23.87 -7.22
C THR A 19 -48.29 23.86 -6.17
N PRO A 20 -49.36 23.07 -6.36
CA PRO A 20 -50.43 22.95 -5.38
C PRO A 20 -49.87 22.48 -4.03
N THR A 21 -50.08 23.26 -2.98
CA THR A 21 -49.72 22.90 -1.58
C THR A 21 -50.83 22.10 -0.89
N GLU A 22 -51.86 21.69 -1.63
CA GLU A 22 -52.95 20.83 -1.15
C GLU A 22 -52.45 19.39 -1.03
N LEU A 23 -52.14 18.98 0.20
CA LEU A 23 -51.85 17.59 0.50
C LEU A 23 -53.14 16.77 0.42
N SER A 24 -53.10 15.60 -0.23
CA SER A 24 -54.29 14.75 -0.30
C SER A 24 -54.79 14.38 1.10
N PRO A 25 -56.11 14.35 1.35
CA PRO A 25 -56.68 14.03 2.67
C PRO A 25 -56.27 12.64 3.17
N SER A 26 -56.00 11.71 2.25
CA SER A 26 -55.46 10.39 2.56
C SER A 26 -54.01 10.41 3.06
N LEU A 27 -53.20 11.38 2.63
CA LEU A 27 -51.86 11.63 3.20
C LEU A 27 -51.98 12.27 4.57
N LEU A 28 -52.81 13.30 4.73
CA LEU A 28 -53.03 13.95 6.03
C LEU A 28 -53.51 12.96 7.09
N GLY A 29 -54.48 12.10 6.76
CA GLY A 29 -54.94 11.04 7.68
C GLY A 29 -53.84 10.02 8.01
N LYS A 30 -52.93 9.72 7.08
CA LYS A 30 -51.75 8.88 7.37
C LYS A 30 -50.73 9.57 8.27
N LEU A 31 -50.49 10.86 8.09
CA LEU A 31 -49.61 11.63 8.98
C LEU A 31 -50.23 11.80 10.38
N GLU A 32 -51.54 12.03 10.46
CA GLU A 32 -52.26 12.23 11.72
C GLU A 32 -52.44 10.91 12.50
N SER A 33 -52.66 9.80 11.80
CA SER A 33 -52.70 8.45 12.41
C SER A 33 -51.32 7.84 12.66
N SER A 34 -50.26 8.41 12.07
CA SER A 34 -48.88 7.97 12.31
C SER A 34 -48.43 8.39 13.71
N LEU A 35 -48.57 7.50 14.68
CA LEU A 35 -47.94 7.60 16.00
C LEU A 35 -46.40 7.55 15.93
N GLU A 36 -45.85 7.17 14.78
CA GLU A 36 -44.41 7.15 14.56
C GLU A 36 -43.88 8.57 14.37
N SER A 37 -43.24 9.09 15.43
CA SER A 37 -42.42 10.29 15.33
C SER A 37 -41.11 9.98 14.61
N ASP A 38 -40.40 11.01 14.16
CA ASP A 38 -39.10 10.86 13.51
C ASP A 38 -38.09 10.11 14.37
N TYR A 39 -38.24 10.15 15.69
CA TYR A 39 -37.45 9.35 16.62
C TYR A 39 -37.69 7.84 16.43
N THR A 40 -38.94 7.40 16.34
CA THR A 40 -39.27 5.97 16.15
C THR A 40 -38.77 5.43 14.81
N ARG A 41 -38.87 6.22 13.75
CA ARG A 41 -38.28 5.89 12.44
C ARG A 41 -36.76 5.79 12.51
N ALA A 42 -36.10 6.74 13.17
CA ALA A 42 -34.65 6.69 13.35
C ALA A 42 -34.22 5.42 14.09
N GLN A 43 -34.89 5.06 15.19
CA GLN A 43 -34.62 3.85 15.97
C GLN A 43 -34.82 2.57 15.16
N TYR A 44 -35.89 2.49 14.36
CA TYR A 44 -36.13 1.33 13.49
C TYR A 44 -35.02 1.18 12.44
N THR A 45 -34.60 2.29 11.82
CA THR A 45 -33.51 2.26 10.85
C THR A 45 -32.18 1.88 11.48
N GLU A 46 -31.88 2.39 12.68
CA GLU A 46 -30.67 2.07 13.42
C GLU A 46 -30.62 0.58 13.76
N LYS A 47 -31.71 0.03 14.29
CA LYS A 47 -31.84 -1.41 14.57
C LYS A 47 -31.61 -2.25 13.31
N HIS A 48 -32.25 -1.91 12.19
CA HIS A 48 -32.06 -2.63 10.93
C HIS A 48 -30.61 -2.57 10.44
N ILE A 49 -29.92 -1.43 10.61
CA ILE A 49 -28.49 -1.32 10.30
C ILE A 49 -27.67 -2.22 11.22
N GLN A 50 -27.92 -2.22 12.53
CA GLN A 50 -27.24 -3.10 13.49
C GLN A 50 -27.42 -4.58 13.13
N ASP A 51 -28.64 -4.99 12.78
CA ASP A 51 -28.97 -6.36 12.38
C ASP A 51 -28.14 -6.77 11.15
N ARG A 52 -28.13 -5.94 10.10
CA ARG A 52 -27.33 -6.20 8.88
C ARG A 52 -25.83 -6.26 9.16
N VAL A 53 -25.30 -5.33 9.95
CA VAL A 53 -23.88 -5.34 10.33
C VAL A 53 -23.54 -6.63 11.09
N SER A 54 -24.41 -7.06 12.01
CA SER A 54 -24.20 -8.30 12.76
C SER A 54 -24.21 -9.55 11.87
N GLU A 55 -25.05 -9.58 10.84
CA GLU A 55 -25.10 -10.67 9.87
C GLU A 55 -23.84 -10.73 9.02
N GLU A 56 -23.38 -9.59 8.50
CA GLU A 56 -22.14 -9.50 7.72
C GLU A 56 -20.91 -9.89 8.56
N LEU A 57 -20.82 -9.42 9.81
CA LEU A 57 -19.74 -9.84 10.71
C LEU A 57 -19.73 -11.34 10.97
N LYS A 58 -20.90 -11.97 11.13
CA LYS A 58 -21.01 -13.43 11.28
C LYS A 58 -20.56 -14.17 10.02
N LYS A 59 -20.83 -13.64 8.82
CA LYS A 59 -20.34 -14.24 7.56
C LYS A 59 -18.81 -14.17 7.48
N ILE A 60 -18.25 -12.99 7.70
CA ILE A 60 -16.79 -12.77 7.71
C ILE A 60 -16.11 -13.67 8.75
N GLN A 61 -16.70 -13.83 9.95
CA GLN A 61 -16.17 -14.72 10.96
C GLN A 61 -16.13 -16.18 10.48
N LYS A 62 -17.21 -16.68 9.86
CA LYS A 62 -17.24 -18.05 9.33
C LYS A 62 -16.24 -18.27 8.19
N GLU A 63 -16.12 -17.29 7.29
CA GLU A 63 -15.15 -17.32 6.19
C GLU A 63 -13.72 -17.33 6.73
N SER A 64 -13.38 -16.43 7.64
CA SER A 64 -12.05 -16.38 8.27
C SER A 64 -11.73 -17.63 9.09
N GLU A 65 -12.69 -18.23 9.80
CA GLU A 65 -12.51 -19.51 10.48
C GLU A 65 -12.26 -20.66 9.49
N ALA A 66 -12.95 -20.68 8.35
CA ALA A 66 -12.75 -21.67 7.30
C ALA A 66 -11.38 -21.51 6.62
N GLU A 67 -11.00 -20.27 6.30
CA GLU A 67 -9.68 -19.93 5.77
C GLU A 67 -8.57 -20.32 6.75
N PHE A 68 -8.71 -19.93 8.02
CA PHE A 68 -7.75 -20.28 9.07
C PHE A 68 -7.59 -21.79 9.22
N LYS A 69 -8.68 -22.56 9.21
CA LYS A 69 -8.62 -24.03 9.23
C LYS A 69 -7.89 -24.59 8.01
N SER A 70 -8.16 -24.06 6.82
CA SER A 70 -7.50 -24.49 5.58
C SER A 70 -6.01 -24.14 5.56
N LEU A 71 -5.63 -23.00 6.14
CA LEU A 71 -4.23 -22.59 6.26
C LEU A 71 -3.54 -23.43 7.33
N ALA A 72 -4.19 -23.66 8.47
CA ALA A 72 -3.67 -24.53 9.53
C ALA A 72 -3.41 -25.95 9.01
N SER A 73 -4.32 -26.53 8.21
CA SER A 73 -4.11 -27.86 7.62
C SER A 73 -2.95 -27.87 6.62
N LYS A 74 -2.83 -26.85 5.76
CA LYS A 74 -1.68 -26.70 4.85
C LYS A 74 -0.38 -26.55 5.61
N VAL A 75 -0.36 -25.80 6.71
CA VAL A 75 0.83 -25.62 7.56
C VAL A 75 1.20 -26.92 8.25
N SER A 76 0.23 -27.70 8.74
CA SER A 76 0.52 -29.03 9.31
C SER A 76 1.08 -30.00 8.26
N GLU A 77 0.54 -30.03 7.04
CA GLU A 77 1.06 -30.84 5.94
C GLU A 77 2.50 -30.43 5.56
N ILE A 78 2.78 -29.12 5.51
CA ILE A 78 4.12 -28.59 5.28
C ILE A 78 5.08 -28.97 6.43
N SER A 79 4.58 -29.07 7.66
CA SER A 79 5.41 -29.39 8.83
C SER A 79 5.85 -30.86 8.87
N GLU A 80 5.06 -31.78 8.33
CA GLU A 80 5.44 -33.20 8.30
C GLU A 80 6.35 -33.53 7.09
N GLU A 81 6.11 -32.93 5.92
CA GLU A 81 6.89 -33.23 4.71
C GLU A 81 8.21 -32.44 4.60
N LYS A 82 8.33 -31.26 5.22
CA LYS A 82 9.54 -30.41 5.09
C LYS A 82 10.42 -30.31 6.33
N LEU A 83 9.99 -30.74 7.52
CA LEU A 83 10.91 -30.82 8.67
C LEU A 83 11.75 -32.11 8.67
N GLY A 84 11.29 -33.18 8.04
CA GLY A 84 12.06 -34.44 7.95
C GLY A 84 13.23 -34.40 6.95
N ASP A 85 13.27 -33.42 6.05
CA ASP A 85 14.32 -33.32 5.01
C ASP A 85 15.30 -32.16 5.20
N ILE A 86 15.07 -31.28 6.18
CA ILE A 86 16.01 -30.21 6.55
C ILE A 86 16.82 -30.67 7.77
N ASP A 87 17.61 -31.71 7.58
CA ASP A 87 18.68 -32.04 8.53
C ASP A 87 19.78 -30.99 8.43
N SER A 88 20.32 -30.57 9.59
CA SER A 88 21.50 -29.71 9.64
C SER A 88 22.65 -30.31 8.81
N ALA A 89 22.79 -31.63 8.79
CA ALA A 89 23.76 -32.35 7.96
C ALA A 89 23.55 -32.13 6.44
N LYS A 90 22.30 -32.16 5.95
CA LYS A 90 21.97 -31.89 4.53
C LYS A 90 22.17 -30.42 4.18
N LEU A 91 21.89 -29.50 5.12
CA LEU A 91 22.19 -28.08 4.95
C LEU A 91 23.70 -27.82 4.89
N HIS A 92 24.49 -28.45 5.75
CA HIS A 92 25.94 -28.36 5.73
C HIS A 92 26.51 -28.92 4.42
N ALA A 93 26.03 -30.08 3.96
CA ALA A 93 26.43 -30.65 2.68
C ALA A 93 26.13 -29.70 1.50
N LYS A 94 24.94 -29.10 1.44
CA LYS A 94 24.58 -28.11 0.42
C LYS A 94 25.42 -26.83 0.53
N LEU A 95 25.74 -26.38 1.74
CA LEU A 95 26.61 -25.24 1.97
C LEU A 95 28.04 -25.50 1.49
N ASP A 96 28.57 -26.70 1.72
CA ASP A 96 29.92 -27.06 1.30
C ASP A 96 30.00 -27.28 -0.21
N GLU A 97 28.96 -27.86 -0.83
CA GLU A 97 28.80 -27.91 -2.28
C GLU A 97 28.79 -26.50 -2.89
N LEU A 98 28.01 -25.57 -2.33
CA LEU A 98 27.96 -24.18 -2.79
C LEU A 98 29.30 -23.45 -2.63
N LYS A 99 30.02 -23.66 -1.52
CA LYS A 99 31.37 -23.12 -1.33
C LYS A 99 32.33 -23.67 -2.38
N SER A 100 32.30 -24.99 -2.62
CA SER A 100 33.15 -25.63 -3.62
C SER A 100 32.84 -25.10 -5.03
N ALA A 101 31.57 -24.87 -5.35
CA ALA A 101 31.15 -24.31 -6.64
C ALA A 101 31.58 -22.84 -6.79
N LEU A 102 31.58 -22.06 -5.72
CA LEU A 102 32.08 -20.68 -5.70
C LEU A 102 33.60 -20.62 -5.84
N GLU A 103 34.33 -21.57 -5.26
CA GLU A 103 35.79 -21.68 -5.39
C GLU A 103 36.22 -22.22 -6.74
N ALA A 104 35.49 -23.20 -7.29
CA ALA A 104 35.69 -23.77 -8.62
C ALA A 104 35.25 -22.82 -9.74
N ARG A 105 34.34 -21.88 -9.44
CA ARG A 105 34.02 -20.79 -10.37
C ARG A 105 35.29 -20.00 -10.61
N GLN A 106 35.71 -19.93 -11.87
CA GLN A 106 36.82 -19.10 -12.29
C GLN A 106 36.56 -17.68 -11.78
N LYS A 107 37.31 -17.26 -10.75
CA LYS A 107 37.33 -15.87 -10.28
C LYS A 107 37.49 -15.04 -11.54
N ARG A 108 36.49 -14.22 -11.88
CA ARG A 108 36.57 -13.27 -13.02
C ARG A 108 37.98 -12.71 -12.97
N GLY A 109 38.74 -12.96 -14.04
CA GLY A 109 40.17 -13.26 -14.03
C GLY A 109 40.99 -12.52 -12.97
N LYS A 110 41.99 -13.20 -12.40
CA LYS A 110 43.10 -12.48 -11.76
C LYS A 110 43.56 -11.44 -12.78
N PHE A 111 43.25 -10.16 -12.53
CA PHE A 111 43.74 -9.08 -13.38
C PHE A 111 45.25 -9.22 -13.45
N ASP A 112 45.82 -8.91 -14.61
CA ASP A 112 47.26 -9.02 -14.79
C ASP A 112 47.98 -8.25 -13.67
N LYS A 113 49.16 -8.73 -13.27
CA LYS A 113 49.91 -8.17 -12.14
C LYS A 113 50.14 -6.67 -12.29
N GLU A 114 50.27 -6.21 -13.53
CA GLU A 114 50.44 -4.80 -13.90
C GLU A 114 49.20 -3.94 -13.63
N ILE A 115 48.00 -4.52 -13.72
CA ILE A 115 46.72 -3.85 -13.47
C ILE A 115 46.41 -3.86 -11.98
N THR A 116 46.73 -4.96 -11.30
CA THR A 116 46.63 -4.97 -9.83
C THR A 116 47.60 -3.97 -9.20
N ALA A 117 48.83 -3.86 -9.71
CA ALA A 117 49.78 -2.86 -9.25
C ALA A 117 49.31 -1.42 -9.52
N ALA A 118 48.77 -1.15 -10.71
CA ALA A 118 48.21 0.17 -11.04
C ALA A 118 46.98 0.52 -10.18
N ARG A 119 46.11 -0.45 -9.92
CA ARG A 119 44.97 -0.30 -9.01
C ARG A 119 45.42 0.03 -7.60
N ASP A 120 46.45 -0.66 -7.10
CA ASP A 120 46.96 -0.45 -5.75
C ASP A 120 47.64 0.92 -5.62
N ALA A 121 48.41 1.36 -6.63
CA ALA A 121 49.02 2.69 -6.68
C ALA A 121 47.97 3.83 -6.70
N LEU A 122 46.87 3.63 -7.40
CA LEU A 122 45.74 4.55 -7.42
C LEU A 122 45.02 4.60 -6.06
N ALA A 123 44.83 3.43 -5.45
CA ALA A 123 44.24 3.32 -4.12
C ALA A 123 45.12 3.94 -3.02
N THR A 124 46.45 3.82 -3.11
CA THR A 124 47.38 4.50 -2.19
C THR A 124 47.33 6.01 -2.39
N CYS A 125 47.37 6.49 -3.64
CA CYS A 125 47.28 7.93 -3.93
C CYS A 125 46.00 8.56 -3.36
N PHE A 126 44.83 7.91 -3.51
CA PHE A 126 43.58 8.42 -2.93
C PHE A 126 43.53 8.35 -1.40
N LYS A 127 44.21 7.37 -0.78
CA LYS A 127 44.32 7.28 0.68
C LYS A 127 45.20 8.39 1.24
N GLU A 128 46.25 8.79 0.53
CA GLU A 128 47.13 9.90 0.90
C GLU A 128 46.49 11.26 0.62
N ASN A 129 45.73 11.37 -0.47
CA ASN A 129 45.07 12.61 -0.92
C ASN A 129 43.55 12.59 -0.71
N LYS A 130 43.12 12.28 0.52
CA LYS A 130 41.69 12.19 0.88
C LYS A 130 40.92 13.46 0.48
N GLY A 131 39.82 13.28 -0.22
CA GLY A 131 38.94 14.39 -0.66
C GLY A 131 39.51 15.27 -1.77
N LYS A 132 40.69 14.96 -2.33
CA LYS A 132 41.34 15.72 -3.41
C LYS A 132 41.69 14.82 -4.59
N PRO A 133 40.68 14.32 -5.34
CA PRO A 133 40.90 13.33 -6.38
C PRO A 133 41.74 13.85 -7.56
N LEU A 134 41.72 15.17 -7.80
CA LEU A 134 42.49 15.81 -8.88
C LEU A 134 44.01 15.61 -8.74
N LYS A 135 44.51 15.40 -7.52
CA LYS A 135 45.95 15.15 -7.29
C LYS A 135 46.44 13.80 -7.80
N CYS A 136 45.52 12.86 -8.05
CA CYS A 136 45.83 11.51 -8.48
C CYS A 136 45.46 11.28 -9.96
N GLN A 137 45.25 12.36 -10.74
CA GLN A 137 44.82 12.26 -12.14
C GLN A 137 45.80 11.48 -13.02
N GLU A 138 47.11 11.71 -12.86
CA GLU A 138 48.13 11.00 -13.63
C GLU A 138 48.09 9.49 -13.38
N VAL A 139 48.01 9.09 -12.09
CA VAL A 139 47.88 7.68 -11.68
C VAL A 139 46.56 7.05 -12.14
N PHE A 140 45.49 7.86 -12.18
CA PHE A 140 44.20 7.45 -12.72
C PHE A 140 44.25 7.19 -14.23
N GLU A 141 44.89 8.06 -15.02
CA GLU A 141 45.05 7.85 -16.46
C GLU A 141 45.87 6.61 -16.78
N GLU A 142 46.94 6.35 -16.03
CA GLU A 142 47.74 5.12 -16.20
C GLU A 142 46.93 3.86 -15.94
N PHE A 143 46.10 3.86 -14.90
CA PHE A 143 45.18 2.76 -14.62
C PHE A 143 44.12 2.64 -15.72
N HIS A 144 43.55 3.76 -16.18
CA HIS A 144 42.52 3.80 -17.21
C HIS A 144 43.03 3.20 -18.53
N ARG A 145 44.20 3.63 -19.01
CA ARG A 145 44.82 3.09 -20.23
C ARG A 145 45.03 1.58 -20.17
N LYS A 146 45.49 1.07 -19.01
CA LYS A 146 45.70 -0.37 -18.80
C LYS A 146 44.40 -1.18 -18.78
N VAL A 147 43.30 -0.58 -18.30
CA VAL A 147 41.97 -1.21 -18.31
C VAL A 147 41.34 -1.16 -19.70
N GLU A 148 41.46 -0.04 -20.41
CA GLU A 148 40.97 0.10 -21.80
C GLU A 148 41.65 -0.87 -22.76
N ALA A 149 42.96 -1.09 -22.59
CA ALA A 149 43.72 -2.08 -23.34
C ALA A 149 43.25 -3.53 -23.12
N LEU A 150 42.47 -3.79 -22.07
CA LEU A 150 41.94 -5.11 -21.73
C LEU A 150 40.48 -5.31 -22.19
N SER A 151 39.79 -4.21 -22.50
CA SER A 151 38.42 -4.21 -23.02
C SER A 151 38.32 -4.09 -24.55
N SER A 152 39.46 -3.86 -25.23
CA SER A 152 39.59 -3.83 -26.70
C SER A 152 40.05 -5.19 -27.21
#